data_AF-A0A6J7III4-F1
#
_entry.id   AF-A0A6J7III4-F1
#
_cell.length_a   1.000
_cell.length_b   1.000
_cell.length_c   1.000
_cell.angle_alpha   90.00
_cell.angle_beta   90.00
_cell.angle_gamma   90.00
#
_symmetry.space_group_name_H-M   'P 1'
#
loop_
_entity.id
_entity.type
_entity.pdbx_description
1 polymer ?
#
loop_
_entity_poly.entity_id
_entity_poly.type
_entity_poly.pdbx_seq_one_letter_code
_entity_poly.pdbx_strand_id
1 'polypeptide(L)'
;MGTSLVTGSGSPTAGMVYKLVERDGVPVAKTAEGKRSVGGRKSAVRRHDGAGTATAEVVVPGAISPQDGDRDLVVPLVQAGVRVTDADPAAWLRAARGHHEQVRTALPAEAWSLSRGEPAIDTVDR
;
A
#
# COMPACT_ATOMS: atom_id res chain seq x y z
N MET A 1 12.73 22.35 -13.30
CA MET A 1 11.81 21.83 -12.25
C MET A 1 10.43 22.35 -12.56
N GLY A 2 9.50 21.51 -13.03
CA GLY A 2 8.20 21.93 -13.56
C GLY A 2 7.56 20.80 -14.35
N THR A 3 7.77 20.78 -15.67
CA THR A 3 7.25 19.74 -16.57
C THR A 3 7.60 18.33 -16.10
N SER A 4 8.87 18.04 -15.77
CA SER A 4 9.29 16.70 -15.31
C SER A 4 8.56 16.21 -14.06
N LEU A 5 8.18 17.12 -13.14
CA LEU A 5 7.41 16.74 -11.95
C LEU A 5 5.99 16.33 -12.33
N VAL A 6 5.35 17.10 -13.21
CA VAL A 6 3.95 16.87 -13.61
C VAL A 6 3.82 15.71 -14.59
N THR A 7 4.86 15.40 -15.38
CA THR A 7 4.86 14.31 -16.38
C THR A 7 5.50 13.02 -15.91
N GLY A 8 5.85 12.90 -14.62
CA GLY A 8 6.41 11.67 -14.05
C GLY A 8 7.85 11.37 -14.49
N SER A 9 8.63 12.38 -14.87
CA SER A 9 10.07 12.27 -15.20
C SER A 9 10.40 11.17 -16.23
N GLY A 10 9.56 11.02 -17.26
CA GLY A 10 9.74 10.02 -18.31
C GLY A 10 9.07 8.67 -18.02
N SER A 11 8.36 8.53 -16.90
CA SER A 11 7.45 7.42 -16.62
C SER A 11 6.00 7.92 -16.69
N PRO A 12 5.28 7.69 -17.80
CA PRO A 12 3.96 8.31 -18.02
C PRO A 12 2.88 7.78 -17.08
N THR A 13 3.10 6.63 -16.42
CA THR A 13 2.16 6.02 -15.46
C THR A 13 2.91 5.30 -14.34
N ALA A 14 2.22 5.08 -13.22
CA ALA A 14 2.70 4.24 -12.12
C ALA A 14 2.46 2.72 -12.34
N GLY A 15 2.01 2.29 -13.53
CA GLY A 15 1.83 0.88 -13.86
C GLY A 15 0.75 0.13 -13.07
N MET A 16 -0.20 0.83 -12.46
CA MET A 16 -1.26 0.23 -11.63
C MET A 16 -2.25 -0.60 -12.46
N VAL A 17 -2.79 -1.67 -11.86
CA VAL A 17 -3.77 -2.57 -12.50
C VAL A 17 -4.95 -2.85 -11.57
N TYR A 18 -6.14 -3.03 -12.14
CA TYR A 18 -7.32 -3.52 -11.42
C TYR A 18 -7.61 -4.98 -11.81
N LYS A 19 -7.85 -5.84 -10.82
CA LYS A 19 -8.15 -7.26 -11.03
C LYS A 19 -9.26 -7.70 -10.09
N LEU A 20 -10.23 -8.45 -10.60
CA LEU A 20 -11.17 -9.20 -9.76
C LEU A 20 -10.40 -10.31 -9.05
N VAL A 21 -10.54 -10.40 -7.73
CA VAL A 21 -9.87 -11.41 -6.90
C VAL A 21 -10.86 -12.35 -6.21
N GLU A 22 -12.12 -11.96 -6.08
CA GLU A 22 -13.17 -12.74 -5.43
C GLU A 22 -14.53 -12.37 -6.02
N ARG A 23 -15.40 -13.36 -6.19
CA ARG A 23 -16.79 -13.16 -6.64
C ARG A 23 -17.71 -14.02 -5.79
N ASP A 24 -18.71 -13.43 -5.16
CA ASP A 24 -19.71 -14.14 -4.37
C ASP A 24 -19.05 -15.08 -3.32
N GLY A 25 -17.96 -14.61 -2.69
CA GLY A 25 -17.14 -15.38 -1.73
C GLY A 25 -16.18 -16.40 -2.34
N VAL A 26 -16.19 -16.58 -3.67
CA VAL A 26 -15.33 -17.53 -4.38
C VAL A 26 -14.06 -16.82 -4.88
N PRO A 27 -12.85 -17.22 -4.42
CA PRO A 27 -11.59 -16.68 -4.93
C PRO A 27 -11.44 -16.92 -6.44
N VAL A 28 -11.03 -15.89 -7.18
CA VAL A 28 -10.67 -16.01 -8.60
C VAL A 28 -9.21 -15.62 -8.81
N ALA A 29 -8.53 -16.40 -9.63
CA ALA A 29 -7.12 -16.21 -9.95
C ALA A 29 -6.91 -16.17 -11.46
N LYS A 30 -5.99 -15.34 -11.93
CA LYS A 30 -5.58 -15.37 -13.33
C LYS A 30 -4.64 -16.57 -13.55
N THR A 31 -5.02 -17.43 -14.48
CA THR A 31 -4.29 -18.67 -14.80
C THR A 31 -3.29 -18.52 -15.96
N ALA A 32 -3.18 -17.33 -16.56
CA ALA A 32 -2.26 -17.09 -17.67
C ALA A 32 -0.79 -17.23 -17.24
N GLU A 33 0.01 -17.84 -18.12
CA GLU A 33 1.46 -18.01 -17.95
C GLU A 33 2.14 -16.64 -17.72
N GLY A 34 2.99 -16.56 -16.69
CA GLY A 34 3.64 -15.32 -16.26
C GLY A 34 2.74 -14.30 -15.51
N LYS A 35 1.45 -14.61 -15.28
CA LYS A 35 0.50 -13.72 -14.58
C LYS A 35 -0.30 -14.44 -13.49
N ARG A 36 0.33 -15.41 -12.82
CA ARG A 36 -0.25 -16.10 -11.66
C ARG A 36 -0.55 -15.09 -10.56
N SER A 37 -1.81 -15.03 -10.13
CA SER A 37 -2.23 -14.21 -9.00
C SER A 37 -2.89 -15.09 -7.95
N VAL A 38 -2.64 -14.84 -6.67
CA VAL A 38 -3.42 -15.46 -5.58
C VAL A 38 -4.79 -14.79 -5.53
N GLY A 39 -5.87 -15.59 -5.60
CA GLY A 39 -7.23 -15.09 -5.46
C GLY A 39 -7.59 -14.71 -4.02
N GLY A 40 -8.81 -14.23 -3.81
CA GLY A 40 -9.38 -13.86 -2.51
C GLY A 40 -9.06 -12.44 -2.07
N ARG A 41 -9.90 -11.90 -1.19
CA ARG A 41 -9.64 -10.64 -0.49
C ARG A 41 -8.28 -10.70 0.23
N LYS A 42 -7.45 -9.68 0.00
CA LYS A 42 -6.15 -9.55 0.65
C LYS A 42 -6.26 -8.67 1.88
N SER A 43 -5.52 -9.04 2.91
CA SER A 43 -5.15 -8.15 3.99
C SER A 43 -3.70 -7.73 3.78
N ALA A 44 -3.35 -6.54 4.25
CA ALA A 44 -2.00 -6.04 4.15
C ALA A 44 -1.64 -5.19 5.37
N VAL A 45 -0.49 -5.48 5.97
CA VAL A 45 0.09 -4.68 7.06
C VAL A 45 1.54 -4.32 6.73
N ARG A 46 1.99 -3.18 7.24
CA ARG A 46 3.40 -2.82 7.31
C ARG A 46 3.94 -3.19 8.68
N ARG A 47 4.94 -4.07 8.71
CA ARG A 47 5.70 -4.49 9.88
C ARG A 47 6.74 -3.42 10.24
N HIS A 48 6.97 -3.25 11.53
CA HIS A 48 8.03 -2.40 12.04
C HIS A 48 8.90 -3.19 13.02
N ASP A 49 10.17 -2.80 13.15
CA ASP A 49 11.03 -3.30 14.21
C ASP A 49 10.76 -2.55 15.54
N GLY A 50 11.49 -2.93 16.60
CA GLY A 50 11.37 -2.29 17.92
C GLY A 50 11.78 -0.80 17.96
N ALA A 51 12.45 -0.29 16.92
CA ALA A 51 12.79 1.12 16.78
C ALA A 51 11.72 1.91 15.99
N GLY A 52 10.70 1.22 15.47
CA GLY A 52 9.66 1.81 14.63
C GLY A 52 10.06 1.96 13.17
N THR A 53 11.15 1.33 12.72
CA THR A 53 11.55 1.31 11.31
C THR A 53 10.77 0.24 10.58
N ALA A 54 10.22 0.59 9.41
CA ALA A 54 9.46 -0.31 8.57
C ALA A 54 10.36 -1.38 7.94
N THR A 55 10.00 -2.65 8.10
CA THR A 55 10.83 -3.79 7.69
C THR A 55 10.22 -4.63 6.58
N ALA A 56 8.89 -4.73 6.51
CA ALA A 56 8.20 -5.51 5.48
C ALA A 56 6.76 -5.02 5.26
N GLU A 57 6.24 -5.28 4.06
CA GLU A 57 4.80 -5.28 3.78
C GLU A 57 4.33 -6.72 3.68
N VAL A 58 3.52 -7.17 4.64
CA VAL A 58 2.95 -8.51 4.66
C VAL A 58 1.60 -8.46 3.96
N VAL A 59 1.45 -9.18 2.85
CA VAL A 59 0.25 -9.19 2.01
C VAL A 59 -0.22 -10.62 1.79
N VAL A 60 -1.28 -11.03 2.48
CA VAL A 60 -1.78 -12.42 2.44
C VAL A 60 -3.26 -12.47 2.08
N PRO A 61 -3.75 -13.58 1.48
CA PRO A 61 -5.19 -13.84 1.42
C PRO A 61 -5.72 -14.14 2.85
N GLY A 62 -6.78 -13.46 3.26
CA GLY A 62 -7.38 -13.68 4.58
C GLY A 62 -6.72 -12.87 5.71
N ALA A 63 -6.74 -13.40 6.93
CA ALA A 63 -6.30 -12.68 8.13
C ALA A 63 -4.77 -12.71 8.30
N ILE A 64 -4.22 -11.61 8.82
CA ILE A 64 -2.81 -11.51 9.23
C ILE A 64 -2.75 -11.62 10.75
N SER A 65 -1.86 -12.45 11.27
CA SER A 65 -1.55 -12.43 12.70
C SER A 65 -0.89 -11.09 13.05
N PRO A 66 -1.52 -10.25 13.89
CA PRO A 66 -0.98 -8.94 14.21
C PRO A 66 0.31 -9.09 15.03
N GLN A 67 1.23 -8.15 14.85
CA GLN A 67 2.37 -7.93 15.74
C GLN A 67 2.36 -6.49 16.23
N ASP A 68 3.05 -6.26 17.34
CA ASP A 68 3.18 -4.94 17.91
C ASP A 68 3.84 -3.98 16.91
N GLY A 69 3.23 -2.80 16.75
CA GLY A 69 3.70 -1.78 15.81
C GLY A 69 3.23 -1.98 14.37
N ASP A 70 2.47 -3.03 14.05
CA ASP A 70 1.85 -3.16 12.74
C ASP A 70 1.00 -1.96 12.37
N ARG A 71 1.05 -1.60 11.08
CA ARG A 71 0.15 -0.61 10.51
C ARG A 71 -0.63 -1.21 9.35
N ASP A 72 -1.96 -1.14 9.40
CA ASP A 72 -2.80 -1.54 8.29
C ASP A 72 -2.52 -0.70 7.03
N LEU A 73 -2.35 -1.40 5.91
CA LEU A 73 -2.17 -0.78 4.58
C LEU A 73 -3.49 -0.66 3.81
N VAL A 74 -4.51 -1.44 4.19
CA VAL A 74 -5.84 -1.40 3.59
C VAL A 74 -6.85 -0.95 4.65
N VAL A 75 -7.19 0.33 4.62
CA VAL A 75 -8.17 0.95 5.53
C VAL A 75 -9.46 1.31 4.78
N PRO A 76 -10.64 1.22 5.41
CA PRO A 76 -11.88 1.58 4.76
C PRO A 76 -11.93 3.10 4.54
N LEU A 77 -12.25 3.54 3.32
CA LEU A 77 -12.52 4.95 3.00
C LEU A 77 -14.00 5.18 2.69
N VAL A 78 -14.68 4.14 2.20
CA VAL A 78 -16.12 4.12 1.89
C VAL A 78 -16.68 2.77 2.33
N GLN A 79 -17.85 2.77 2.96
CA GLN A 79 -18.59 1.58 3.38
C GLN A 79 -20.06 1.74 2.95
N ALA A 80 -20.61 0.73 2.28
CA ALA A 80 -21.99 0.74 1.76
C ALA A 80 -22.36 2.02 0.97
N GLY A 81 -21.41 2.56 0.20
CA GLY A 81 -21.61 3.79 -0.58
C GLY A 81 -21.45 5.11 0.19
N VAL A 82 -21.14 5.06 1.50
CA VAL A 82 -20.98 6.23 2.36
C VAL A 82 -19.52 6.38 2.76
N ARG A 83 -18.99 7.62 2.74
CA ARG A 83 -17.64 7.91 3.25
C ARG A 83 -17.57 7.54 4.73
N VAL A 84 -16.47 6.93 5.16
CA VAL A 84 -16.27 6.59 6.59
C VAL A 84 -16.07 7.83 7.47
N THR A 85 -15.78 8.97 6.86
CA THR A 85 -15.57 10.26 7.54
C THR A 85 -16.42 11.33 6.89
N ASP A 86 -16.99 12.19 7.73
CA ASP A 86 -17.71 13.42 7.39
C ASP A 86 -16.78 14.64 7.26
N ALA A 87 -15.48 14.47 7.50
CA ALA A 87 -14.50 15.55 7.45
C ALA A 87 -14.56 16.31 6.12
N ASP A 88 -14.45 17.63 6.22
CA ASP A 88 -14.33 18.50 5.07
C ASP A 88 -13.03 18.21 4.28
N PRO A 89 -12.97 18.58 2.99
CA PRO A 89 -11.80 18.29 2.15
C PRO A 89 -10.47 18.85 2.69
N ALA A 90 -10.47 20.01 3.36
CA ALA A 90 -9.26 20.62 3.87
C ALA A 90 -8.74 19.90 5.12
N ALA A 91 -9.64 19.47 6.01
CA ALA A 91 -9.33 18.61 7.14
C ALA A 91 -8.76 17.27 6.67
N TRP A 92 -9.37 16.65 5.66
CA TRP A 92 -8.88 15.40 5.12
C TRP A 92 -7.49 15.54 4.48
N LEU A 93 -7.22 16.64 3.76
CA LEU A 93 -5.90 16.92 3.20
C LEU A 93 -4.82 17.08 4.28
N ARG A 94 -5.14 17.74 5.39
CA ARG A 94 -4.22 17.85 6.54
C ARG A 94 -3.92 16.48 7.15
N ALA A 95 -4.95 15.64 7.32
CA ALA A 95 -4.78 14.28 7.81
C ALA A 95 -3.90 13.43 6.87
N ALA A 96 -4.10 13.54 5.55
CA ALA A 96 -3.28 12.85 4.56
C ALA A 96 -1.80 13.29 4.61
N ARG A 97 -1.54 14.59 4.80
CA ARG A 97 -0.17 15.10 4.99
C ARG A 97 0.47 14.56 6.26
N GLY A 98 -0.23 14.61 7.39
CA GLY A 98 0.27 14.06 8.65
C GLY A 98 0.56 12.56 8.56
N HIS A 99 -0.32 11.80 7.91
CA HIS A 99 -0.08 10.38 7.65
C HIS A 99 1.16 10.17 6.78
N HIS A 100 1.32 10.93 5.71
CA HIS A 100 2.47 10.85 4.82
C HIS A 100 3.79 11.14 5.56
N GLU A 101 3.82 12.17 6.40
CA GLU A 101 4.98 12.48 7.25
C GLU A 101 5.32 11.34 8.20
N GLN A 102 4.32 10.81 8.92
CA GLN A 102 4.50 9.66 9.81
C GLN A 102 5.00 8.40 9.10
N VAL A 103 4.51 8.13 7.88
CA VAL A 103 4.97 6.98 7.08
C VAL A 103 6.41 7.20 6.65
N ARG A 104 6.77 8.41 6.23
CA ARG A 104 8.13 8.73 5.77
C ARG A 104 9.16 8.62 6.88
N THR A 105 8.83 9.03 8.10
CA THR A 105 9.75 8.93 9.25
C THR A 105 10.05 7.49 9.64
N ALA A 106 9.18 6.54 9.29
CA ALA A 106 9.38 5.12 9.58
C ALA A 106 10.20 4.39 8.50
N LEU A 107 10.54 5.04 7.37
CA LEU A 107 11.27 4.38 6.29
C LEU A 107 12.73 4.10 6.68
N PRO A 108 13.31 2.96 6.22
CA PRO A 108 14.73 2.69 6.38
C PRO A 108 15.58 3.72 5.62
N ALA A 109 16.85 3.86 6.01
CA ALA A 109 17.75 4.90 5.49
C ALA A 109 17.92 4.81 3.96
N GLU A 110 17.96 3.59 3.42
CA GLU A 110 18.13 3.30 2.00
C GLU A 110 16.97 3.84 1.15
N ALA A 111 15.76 3.95 1.73
CA ALA A 111 14.58 4.49 1.05
C ALA A 111 14.71 5.97 0.67
N TRP A 112 15.71 6.67 1.24
CA TRP A 112 16.00 8.08 0.95
C TRP A 112 16.99 8.26 -0.20
N SER A 113 17.52 7.16 -0.76
CA SER A 113 18.36 7.25 -1.96
C SER A 113 17.55 7.76 -3.15
N LEU A 114 18.16 8.67 -3.92
CA LEU A 114 17.61 9.20 -5.17
C LEU A 114 18.17 8.47 -6.40
N SER A 115 19.11 7.53 -6.22
CA SER A 115 19.58 6.68 -7.30
C SER A 115 18.52 5.65 -7.66
N ARG A 116 18.57 5.10 -8.87
CA ARG A 116 17.78 3.91 -9.19
C ARG A 116 18.18 2.79 -8.23
N GLY A 117 17.19 2.08 -7.71
CA GLY A 117 17.36 0.98 -6.80
C GLY A 117 16.11 0.11 -6.77
N GLU A 118 16.19 -0.95 -5.98
CA GLU A 118 15.07 -1.84 -5.67
C GLU A 118 14.16 -1.22 -4.59
N PRO A 119 12.93 -1.73 -4.40
CA PRO A 119 12.10 -1.33 -3.28
C PRO A 119 12.84 -1.47 -1.94
N ALA A 120 12.81 -0.43 -1.11
CA ALA A 120 13.51 -0.41 0.18
C ALA A 120 12.80 -1.23 1.27
N ILE A 121 11.56 -1.66 1.03
CA ILE A 121 10.77 -2.50 1.92
C ILE A 121 10.30 -3.69 1.11
N ASP A 122 10.60 -4.89 1.60
CA ASP A 122 10.20 -6.13 0.94
C ASP A 122 8.70 -6.37 1.09
N THR A 123 8.07 -6.85 0.02
CA THR A 123 6.71 -7.41 0.09
C THR A 123 6.81 -8.92 0.30
N VAL A 124 6.17 -9.42 1.36
CA VAL A 124 6.13 -10.85 1.72
C VAL A 124 4.70 -11.37 1.76
N ASP A 125 4.49 -12.63 1.39
CA ASP A 125 3.18 -13.25 1.25
C ASP A 125 2.91 -14.40 2.23
N ARG A 126 3.71 -14.49 3.30
CA ARG A 126 3.71 -15.56 4.30
C ARG A 126 3.84 -15.03 5.72
#